data_AF-Q4E5D3-F1
#
_entry.id   AF-Q4E5D3-F1
#
_cell.length_a   1.000
_cell.length_b   1.000
_cell.length_c   1.000
_cell.angle_alpha   90.00
_cell.angle_beta   90.00
_cell.angle_gamma   90.00
#
_symmetry.space_group_name_H-M   'P 1'
#
loop_
_entity.id
_entity.type
_entity.pdbx_description
1 polymer ?
#
loop_
_entity_poly.entity_id
_entity_poly.type
_entity_poly.pdbx_seq_one_letter_code
_entity_poly.pdbx_strand_id
1 'polypeptide(L)'
;MRFKKFGSRTTAVVLELPTRGGGMMRAMTASAPDWAPIRFQFFTEDLNDPSRYCTAEGQIRPDFTGKTVECKSEDILTEEKKSIILNSLLPRALKMHTDRLLVEPLTVNVTVPKFHLGLCAQFTIPSSHHTEGVFGADMYLYVSAGPIKDSTLAWALACLELATGRPVVGVVNYGPSFVTDSEYSVRNLAHEIAHALGFSFCMLIERKMLKEVEGVRGKARVFQVSSPKTVEKTREHFNCMSATGMELEDEGGLSAALSHWKRRNAKDELMAGHSGIGYYTALTMAAFEDTGFYKANWGKEEPMSWGNNSGCALLTEKCVINGVTQYPEMFCTVNSSLFSCTSDRLALGRCTIHLYGFSLPPQFQYFSNPELGGLPDRFMDFCPYIEAYVNTWCSNGNATVMRGSRVGPTSKCLKGDGLADSEGLVGDVCAEVSCDKGEVSVRYLGDDAWHKCPEGSSITPTGLFTGGRILCPKYDDVCIVIDTINGTGDVSSLLSAFSPIPLIMLVLIFISMC
;
A
#
# COMPACT_ATOMS: atom_id res chain seq x y z
N MET A 1 -12.23 13.65 26.71
CA MET A 1 -10.86 14.19 26.59
C MET A 1 -10.89 15.48 25.77
N ARG A 2 -10.34 16.59 26.29
CA ARG A 2 -10.13 17.82 25.49
C ARG A 2 -9.05 17.53 24.44
N PHE A 3 -9.42 17.48 23.17
CA PHE A 3 -8.50 17.31 22.05
C PHE A 3 -7.52 18.49 21.99
N LYS A 4 -6.26 18.29 22.42
CA LYS A 4 -5.17 19.19 22.04
C LYS A 4 -4.82 18.88 20.59
N LYS A 5 -5.34 19.69 19.66
CA LYS A 5 -4.90 19.72 18.27
C LYS A 5 -3.40 20.02 18.24
N PHE A 6 -2.55 19.01 18.03
CA PHE A 6 -1.22 19.22 17.46
C PHE A 6 -1.40 19.47 15.95
N GLY A 7 -2.01 20.62 15.63
CA GLY A 7 -2.09 21.08 14.25
C GLY A 7 -0.76 21.70 13.88
N SER A 8 -0.02 21.05 12.98
CA SER A 8 0.88 21.78 12.09
C SER A 8 0.03 22.86 11.43
N ARG A 9 0.28 24.14 11.73
CA ARG A 9 -0.35 25.24 11.00
C ARG A 9 0.31 25.26 9.62
N THR A 10 -0.30 24.60 8.64
CA THR A 10 0.04 24.77 7.22
C THR A 10 -0.28 26.21 6.84
N THR A 11 0.71 26.93 6.30
CA THR A 11 0.57 28.33 5.88
C THR A 11 0.00 28.31 4.46
N ALA A 12 -1.30 28.57 4.30
CA ALA A 12 -1.91 28.69 2.98
C ALA A 12 -1.36 29.92 2.24
N VAL A 13 -0.92 29.73 0.99
CA VAL A 13 -0.45 30.82 0.12
C VAL A 13 -1.64 31.53 -0.52
N VAL A 14 -1.72 32.85 -0.36
CA VAL A 14 -2.60 33.72 -1.15
C VAL A 14 -1.91 33.96 -2.49
N LEU A 15 -2.45 33.39 -3.57
CA LEU A 15 -2.01 33.63 -4.95
C LEU A 15 -2.34 35.08 -5.34
N GLU A 16 -1.36 35.98 -5.32
CA GLU A 16 -1.52 37.29 -5.96
C GLU A 16 -1.37 37.15 -7.48
N LEU A 17 -2.50 37.12 -8.18
CA LEU A 17 -2.53 37.20 -9.64
C LEU A 17 -2.02 38.58 -10.07
N PRO A 18 -1.11 38.67 -11.07
CA PRO A 18 -0.64 39.95 -11.57
C PRO A 18 -1.79 40.79 -12.11
N THR A 19 -2.08 41.91 -11.44
CA THR A 19 -3.02 42.91 -11.91
C THR A 19 -2.37 43.71 -13.04
N ARG A 20 -2.65 43.36 -14.29
CA ARG A 20 -2.34 44.21 -15.45
C ARG A 20 -3.62 44.56 -16.18
N GLY A 21 -3.90 45.86 -16.19
CA GLY A 21 -5.21 46.42 -16.50
C GLY A 21 -5.59 46.42 -17.98
N GLY A 22 -6.89 46.70 -18.18
CA GLY A 22 -7.40 47.43 -19.33
C GLY A 22 -7.67 46.64 -20.60
N GLY A 23 -8.91 46.15 -20.74
CA GLY A 23 -9.63 46.25 -22.01
C GLY A 23 -9.59 45.05 -22.96
N MET A 24 -10.43 44.05 -22.72
CA MET A 24 -11.38 43.42 -23.67
C MET A 24 -11.82 42.09 -23.07
N MET A 25 -13.08 42.03 -22.63
CA MET A 25 -13.76 40.77 -22.33
C MET A 25 -13.91 39.96 -23.62
N ARG A 26 -12.87 39.24 -24.03
CA ARG A 26 -13.09 37.99 -24.74
C ARG A 26 -13.52 37.01 -23.67
N ALA A 27 -14.77 36.56 -23.76
CA ALA A 27 -15.25 35.41 -23.02
C ALA A 27 -14.33 34.23 -23.38
N MET A 28 -13.26 34.05 -22.61
CA MET A 28 -12.51 32.81 -22.58
C MET A 28 -13.48 31.82 -21.98
N THR A 29 -14.17 31.08 -22.84
CA THR A 29 -14.67 29.76 -22.51
C THR A 29 -13.50 29.05 -21.85
N ALA A 30 -13.54 28.94 -20.51
CA ALA A 30 -12.52 28.22 -19.76
C ALA A 30 -12.45 26.82 -20.36
N SER A 31 -11.44 26.57 -21.18
CA SER A 31 -11.11 25.21 -21.59
C SER A 31 -11.00 24.42 -20.31
N ALA A 32 -11.68 23.28 -20.24
CA ALA A 32 -11.57 22.39 -19.10
C ALA A 32 -10.08 22.21 -18.77
N PRO A 33 -9.69 22.25 -17.48
CA PRO A 33 -8.29 22.09 -17.11
C PRO A 33 -7.71 20.84 -17.78
N ASP A 34 -6.59 20.98 -18.48
CA ASP A 34 -5.91 19.84 -19.09
C ASP A 34 -5.23 19.04 -17.96
N TRP A 35 -5.97 18.10 -17.40
CA TRP A 35 -5.47 17.14 -16.41
C TRP A 35 -4.31 16.35 -17.03
N ALA A 36 -3.16 16.33 -16.37
CA ALA A 36 -1.96 15.63 -16.83
C ALA A 36 -1.37 14.75 -15.72
N PRO A 37 -0.57 13.73 -16.05
CA PRO A 37 0.14 12.93 -15.05
C PRO A 37 0.92 13.82 -14.08
N ILE A 38 0.79 13.56 -12.78
CA ILE A 38 1.46 14.36 -11.75
C ILE A 38 2.99 14.29 -11.90
N ARG A 39 3.62 15.47 -11.88
CA ARG A 39 5.08 15.60 -11.97
C ARG A 39 5.67 15.88 -10.60
N PHE A 40 6.79 15.22 -10.33
CA PHE A 40 7.53 15.39 -9.08
C PHE A 40 8.89 16.02 -9.34
N GLN A 41 9.33 16.84 -8.40
CA GLN A 41 10.74 17.16 -8.23
C GLN A 41 11.12 16.81 -6.80
N PHE A 42 12.34 16.32 -6.62
CA PHE A 42 12.87 16.04 -5.29
C PHE A 42 14.22 16.73 -5.10
N PHE A 43 14.45 17.20 -3.87
CA PHE A 43 15.65 17.90 -3.46
C PHE A 43 16.35 17.10 -2.35
N THR A 44 17.68 17.11 -2.35
CA THR A 44 18.50 16.11 -1.65
C THR A 44 19.65 16.73 -0.86
N GLU A 45 19.50 18.00 -0.46
CA GLU A 45 20.49 18.74 0.31
C GLU A 45 20.92 17.95 1.56
N ASP A 46 19.94 17.36 2.26
CA ASP A 46 20.19 16.55 3.45
C ASP A 46 20.93 15.23 3.16
N LEU A 47 20.88 14.69 1.93
CA LEU A 47 21.68 13.51 1.51
C LEU A 47 23.13 13.88 1.17
N ASN A 48 23.44 15.17 1.07
CA ASN A 48 24.74 15.69 0.67
C ASN A 48 25.48 16.42 1.80
N ASP A 49 24.86 16.55 2.97
CA ASP A 49 25.45 17.16 4.16
C ASP A 49 25.76 16.09 5.23
N PRO A 50 27.05 15.75 5.47
CA PRO A 50 27.48 14.74 6.45
C PRO A 50 27.04 14.99 7.90
N SER A 51 26.57 16.19 8.23
CA SER A 51 25.99 16.50 9.55
C SER A 51 24.54 16.01 9.70
N ARG A 52 23.91 15.58 8.60
CA ARG A 52 22.47 15.30 8.49
C ARG A 52 22.15 13.82 8.36
N TYR A 53 23.14 12.98 8.08
CA TYR A 53 23.04 11.53 8.04
C TYR A 53 24.25 10.86 8.70
N CYS A 54 24.14 9.57 9.00
CA CYS A 54 25.20 8.80 9.66
C CYS A 54 26.34 8.47 8.69
N THR A 55 27.56 8.91 9.00
CA THR A 55 28.78 8.53 8.23
C THR A 55 29.65 7.51 8.95
N ALA A 56 29.45 7.35 10.27
CA ALA A 56 30.16 6.38 11.10
C ALA A 56 29.30 5.99 12.30
N GLU A 57 29.54 4.78 12.83
CA GLU A 57 28.91 4.28 14.06
C GLU A 57 29.27 5.17 15.27
N GLY A 58 28.34 5.33 16.20
CA GLY A 58 28.48 6.16 17.40
C GLY A 58 28.29 7.67 17.18
N GLN A 59 28.12 8.13 15.93
CA GLN A 59 27.76 9.52 15.66
C GLN A 59 26.33 9.82 16.12
N ILE A 60 26.06 11.05 16.55
CA ILE A 60 24.71 11.53 16.80
C ILE A 60 24.21 12.29 15.57
N ARG A 61 23.05 11.91 15.04
CA ARG A 61 22.44 12.50 13.85
C ARG A 61 20.94 12.75 14.01
N PRO A 62 20.37 13.72 13.28
CA PRO A 62 18.94 14.01 13.36
C PRO A 62 18.12 12.81 12.85
N ASP A 63 17.04 12.48 13.57
CA ASP A 63 16.02 11.53 13.08
C ASP A 63 14.91 12.23 12.28
N PHE A 64 15.10 13.53 12.01
CA PHE A 64 14.16 14.42 11.34
C PHE A 64 12.80 14.59 12.06
N THR A 65 12.66 14.07 13.30
CA THR A 65 11.48 14.27 14.15
C THR A 65 11.64 15.40 15.18
N GLY A 66 12.74 16.15 15.08
CA GLY A 66 13.16 17.15 16.07
C GLY A 66 14.00 16.55 17.21
N LYS A 67 14.43 15.29 17.07
CA LYS A 67 15.30 14.58 17.99
C LYS A 67 16.54 14.07 17.25
N THR A 68 17.42 13.40 17.99
CA THR A 68 18.62 12.78 17.47
C THR A 68 18.74 11.32 17.90
N VAL A 69 19.48 10.56 17.12
CA VAL A 69 19.73 9.13 17.32
C VAL A 69 21.23 8.86 17.18
N GLU A 70 21.72 7.92 17.99
CA GLU A 70 23.07 7.39 17.86
C GLU A 70 23.10 6.36 16.73
N CYS A 71 23.95 6.62 15.74
CA CYS A 71 24.09 5.82 14.54
C CYS A 71 24.67 4.45 14.86
N LYS A 72 23.99 3.39 14.40
CA LYS A 72 24.53 2.03 14.35
C LYS A 72 25.17 1.75 13.00
N SER A 73 25.82 0.59 12.88
CA SER A 73 26.44 0.14 11.62
C SER A 73 25.45 0.12 10.45
N GLU A 74 24.23 -0.32 10.70
CA GLU A 74 23.14 -0.39 9.72
C GLU A 74 22.60 0.99 9.31
N ASP A 75 22.76 2.01 10.15
CA ASP A 75 22.26 3.37 9.90
C ASP A 75 23.20 4.18 8.99
N ILE A 76 24.40 3.68 8.72
CA ILE A 76 25.37 4.38 7.87
C ILE A 76 24.81 4.49 6.44
N LEU A 77 24.73 5.72 5.92
CA LEU A 77 24.39 6.00 4.53
C LEU A 77 25.65 5.87 3.67
N THR A 78 25.85 4.69 3.10
CA THR A 78 26.92 4.42 2.14
C THR A 78 26.58 5.00 0.77
N GLU A 79 27.59 5.19 -0.09
CA GLU A 79 27.38 5.62 -1.48
C GLU A 79 26.47 4.66 -2.26
N GLU A 80 26.53 3.36 -1.96
CA GLU A 80 25.63 2.36 -2.53
C GLU A 80 24.18 2.61 -2.12
N LYS A 81 23.90 2.77 -0.82
CA LYS A 81 22.55 3.07 -0.33
C LYS A 81 22.02 4.39 -0.89
N LYS A 82 22.87 5.41 -0.94
CA LYS A 82 22.53 6.71 -1.53
C LYS A 82 22.18 6.57 -3.01
N SER A 83 22.97 5.80 -3.77
CA SER A 83 22.67 5.50 -5.17
C SER A 83 21.35 4.76 -5.33
N ILE A 84 21.06 3.77 -4.48
CA ILE A 84 19.77 3.03 -4.50
C ILE A 84 18.59 3.98 -4.27
N ILE A 85 18.67 4.86 -3.26
CA ILE A 85 17.60 5.85 -2.98
C ILE A 85 17.36 6.73 -4.21
N LEU A 86 18.42 7.32 -4.77
CA LEU A 86 18.32 8.33 -5.83
C LEU A 86 17.97 7.76 -7.20
N ASN A 87 18.55 6.61 -7.54
CA ASN A 87 18.52 6.08 -8.91
C ASN A 87 17.55 4.91 -9.08
N SER A 88 17.10 4.27 -7.99
CA SER A 88 16.12 3.18 -8.04
C SER A 88 14.82 3.54 -7.31
N LEU A 89 14.89 3.76 -5.99
CA LEU A 89 13.68 3.86 -5.16
C LEU A 89 12.83 5.08 -5.49
N LEU A 90 13.40 6.28 -5.44
CA LEU A 90 12.66 7.52 -5.72
C LEU A 90 12.03 7.51 -7.13
N PRO A 91 12.77 7.26 -8.23
CA PRO A 91 12.17 7.25 -9.56
C PRO A 91 11.00 6.26 -9.69
N ARG A 92 11.14 5.05 -9.15
CA ARG A 92 10.10 4.00 -9.26
C ARG A 92 8.88 4.31 -8.39
N ALA A 93 9.08 4.78 -7.16
CA ALA A 93 7.98 5.15 -6.26
C ALA A 93 7.19 6.36 -6.80
N LEU A 94 7.90 7.38 -7.31
CA LEU A 94 7.25 8.54 -7.94
C LEU A 94 6.47 8.11 -9.20
N LYS A 95 7.05 7.22 -10.02
CA LYS A 95 6.37 6.67 -11.20
C LYS A 95 5.06 5.97 -10.83
N MET A 96 5.00 5.24 -9.70
CA MET A 96 3.75 4.60 -9.27
C MET A 96 2.61 5.61 -9.09
N HIS A 97 2.89 6.80 -8.56
CA HIS A 97 1.92 7.89 -8.45
C HIS A 97 1.67 8.58 -9.80
N THR A 98 2.71 8.89 -10.57
CA THR A 98 2.57 9.52 -11.90
C THR A 98 1.67 8.70 -12.83
N ASP A 99 1.79 7.37 -12.80
CA ASP A 99 0.99 6.49 -13.64
C ASP A 99 -0.50 6.49 -13.26
N ARG A 100 -0.82 6.75 -11.99
CA ARG A 100 -2.16 6.56 -11.39
C ARG A 100 -2.91 7.84 -11.05
N LEU A 101 -2.21 8.97 -10.93
CA LEU A 101 -2.78 10.25 -10.53
C LEU A 101 -2.55 11.31 -11.60
N LEU A 102 -3.64 11.89 -12.08
CA LEU A 102 -3.65 13.09 -12.89
C LEU A 102 -3.89 14.30 -11.99
N VAL A 103 -3.35 15.44 -12.37
CA VAL A 103 -3.47 16.72 -11.65
C VAL A 103 -3.65 17.87 -12.63
N GLU A 104 -4.24 18.97 -12.18
CA GLU A 104 -4.14 20.26 -12.86
C GLU A 104 -2.72 20.83 -12.66
N PRO A 105 -1.91 20.93 -13.73
CA PRO A 105 -0.51 21.26 -13.59
C PRO A 105 -0.26 22.63 -12.97
N LEU A 106 0.75 22.72 -12.12
CA LEU A 106 1.27 24.01 -11.67
C LEU A 106 1.97 24.72 -12.83
N THR A 107 1.53 25.95 -13.11
CA THR A 107 2.11 26.84 -14.12
C THR A 107 2.86 28.03 -13.53
N VAL A 108 2.89 28.14 -12.20
CA VAL A 108 3.53 29.23 -11.46
C VAL A 108 4.57 28.70 -10.49
N ASN A 109 5.53 29.53 -10.14
CA ASN A 109 6.50 29.21 -9.10
C ASN A 109 5.80 29.06 -7.74
N VAL A 110 6.25 28.07 -6.97
CA VAL A 110 5.83 27.85 -5.58
C VAL A 110 6.95 28.35 -4.67
N THR A 111 6.70 29.46 -3.97
CA THR A 111 7.61 29.94 -2.93
C THR A 111 7.40 29.14 -1.66
N VAL A 112 8.44 28.45 -1.21
CA VAL A 112 8.38 27.59 -0.02
C VAL A 112 8.58 28.46 1.22
N PRO A 113 7.69 28.42 2.22
CA PRO A 113 7.87 29.23 3.42
C PRO A 113 9.05 28.74 4.25
N LYS A 114 9.61 29.64 5.07
CA LYS A 114 10.58 29.24 6.10
C LYS A 114 9.84 28.58 7.26
N PHE A 115 10.00 27.28 7.41
CA PHE A 115 9.43 26.54 8.53
C PHE A 115 10.31 26.75 9.77
N HIS A 116 9.73 27.32 10.83
CA HIS A 116 10.45 27.58 12.10
C HIS A 116 10.19 26.53 13.17
N LEU A 117 9.13 25.74 13.02
CA LEU A 117 8.67 24.74 13.98
C LEU A 117 8.10 23.52 13.23
N GLY A 118 8.01 22.40 13.93
CA GLY A 118 7.45 21.16 13.41
C GLY A 118 8.44 20.35 12.56
N LEU A 119 7.93 19.29 11.95
CA LEU A 119 8.71 18.31 11.21
C LEU A 119 9.30 18.88 9.92
N CYS A 120 8.55 19.73 9.21
CA CYS A 120 9.04 20.41 8.00
C CYS A 120 10.25 21.31 8.25
N ALA A 121 10.37 21.89 9.45
CA ALA A 121 11.52 22.71 9.84
C ALA A 121 12.80 21.89 10.05
N GLN A 122 12.70 20.56 10.06
CA GLN A 122 13.85 19.68 10.20
C GLN A 122 14.56 19.42 8.88
N PHE A 123 14.05 19.89 7.73
CA PHE A 123 14.64 19.64 6.42
C PHE A 123 15.39 20.87 5.90
N THR A 124 16.48 20.62 5.17
CA THR A 124 17.25 21.68 4.54
C THR A 124 16.57 22.12 3.25
N ILE A 125 16.07 23.34 3.23
CA ILE A 125 15.44 23.94 2.05
C ILE A 125 16.38 25.02 1.51
N PRO A 126 16.81 24.95 0.23
CA PRO A 126 17.64 25.97 -0.39
C PRO A 126 17.06 27.37 -0.23
N SER A 127 17.94 28.35 0.02
CA SER A 127 17.51 29.73 0.24
C SER A 127 16.76 30.33 -0.96
N SER A 128 17.11 29.94 -2.18
CA SER A 128 16.40 30.35 -3.40
C SER A 128 14.95 29.87 -3.44
N HIS A 129 14.63 28.72 -2.85
CA HIS A 129 13.25 28.21 -2.82
C HIS A 129 12.34 29.04 -1.90
N HIS A 130 12.93 29.75 -0.93
CA HIS A 130 12.22 30.72 -0.10
C HIS A 130 12.02 32.09 -0.75
N THR A 131 12.71 32.37 -1.86
CA THR A 131 12.66 33.67 -2.55
C THR A 131 12.13 33.56 -3.97
N GLU A 132 12.86 32.87 -4.84
CA GLU A 132 12.52 32.63 -6.26
C GLU A 132 11.45 31.54 -6.41
N GLY A 133 11.41 30.61 -5.44
CA GLY A 133 10.51 29.47 -5.46
C GLY A 133 11.00 28.33 -6.34
N VAL A 134 10.18 27.28 -6.43
CA VAL A 134 10.41 26.10 -7.27
C VAL A 134 9.35 26.03 -8.37
N PHE A 135 9.70 25.49 -9.53
CA PHE A 135 8.81 25.42 -10.69
C PHE A 135 9.05 24.14 -11.49
N GLY A 136 8.10 23.78 -12.37
CA GLY A 136 8.24 22.65 -13.30
C GLY A 136 7.77 21.30 -12.77
N ALA A 137 7.23 21.24 -11.55
CA ALA A 137 6.56 20.09 -10.99
C ALA A 137 5.24 20.48 -10.30
N ASP A 138 4.47 19.47 -9.91
CA ASP A 138 3.17 19.60 -9.26
C ASP A 138 3.24 19.21 -7.77
N MET A 139 4.27 18.44 -7.39
CA MET A 139 4.65 18.12 -6.02
C MET A 139 6.17 18.18 -5.85
N TYR A 140 6.63 18.88 -4.82
CA TYR A 140 8.05 19.06 -4.49
C TYR A 140 8.39 18.36 -3.19
N LEU A 141 9.36 17.44 -3.21
CA LEU A 141 9.73 16.62 -2.05
C LEU A 141 11.15 16.96 -1.58
N TYR A 142 11.32 17.25 -0.30
CA TYR A 142 12.64 17.34 0.31
C TYR A 142 12.96 16.01 0.98
N VAL A 143 14.01 15.36 0.50
CA VAL A 143 14.36 13.99 0.89
C VAL A 143 15.56 14.02 1.82
N SER A 144 15.45 13.25 2.91
CA SER A 144 16.54 12.97 3.83
C SER A 144 16.71 11.46 4.05
N ALA A 145 17.85 11.08 4.62
CA ALA A 145 18.18 9.70 4.95
C ALA A 145 18.84 9.62 6.33
N GLY A 146 18.15 10.17 7.33
CA GLY A 146 18.56 10.10 8.73
C GLY A 146 18.20 8.76 9.38
N PRO A 147 18.89 8.38 10.47
CA PRO A 147 18.55 7.19 11.24
C PRO A 147 17.12 7.30 11.80
N ILE A 148 16.41 6.18 11.81
CA ILE A 148 15.06 6.10 12.37
C ILE A 148 15.10 5.13 13.56
N LYS A 149 14.48 5.54 14.67
CA LYS A 149 14.26 4.64 15.80
C LYS A 149 13.09 3.69 15.51
N ASP A 150 13.20 2.49 16.05
CA ASP A 150 12.18 1.44 15.98
C ASP A 150 12.02 0.86 14.56
N SER A 151 10.92 0.14 14.33
CA SER A 151 10.65 -0.59 13.09
C SER A 151 10.06 0.28 11.97
N THR A 152 10.19 1.61 12.05
CA THR A 152 9.68 2.53 11.02
C THR A 152 10.72 2.65 9.90
N LEU A 153 10.36 2.23 8.68
CA LEU A 153 11.30 2.18 7.55
C LEU A 153 11.56 3.58 6.98
N ALA A 154 10.50 4.35 6.84
CA ALA A 154 10.49 5.70 6.29
C ALA A 154 9.27 6.44 6.84
N TRP A 155 9.22 7.75 6.64
CA TRP A 155 8.02 8.54 6.90
C TRP A 155 7.97 9.76 5.99
N ALA A 156 6.77 10.24 5.68
CA ALA A 156 6.58 11.46 4.93
C ALA A 156 5.30 12.22 5.30
N LEU A 157 5.26 13.51 4.96
CA LEU A 157 4.10 14.37 5.21
C LEU A 157 4.07 15.60 4.30
N ALA A 158 2.89 16.21 4.19
CA ALA A 158 2.68 17.49 3.52
C ALA A 158 3.17 18.65 4.40
N CYS A 159 3.83 19.62 3.76
CA CYS A 159 4.39 20.81 4.41
C CYS A 159 3.77 22.12 3.90
N LEU A 160 3.40 22.18 2.62
CA LEU A 160 2.76 23.35 2.01
C LEU A 160 1.57 22.93 1.18
N GLU A 161 0.48 23.66 1.33
CA GLU A 161 -0.77 23.49 0.60
C GLU A 161 -1.09 24.78 -0.17
N LEU A 162 -1.67 24.63 -1.37
CA LEU A 162 -2.27 25.75 -2.10
C LEU A 162 -3.51 26.26 -1.37
N ALA A 163 -4.03 27.42 -1.77
CA ALA A 163 -5.32 27.93 -1.30
C ALA A 163 -6.50 26.96 -1.51
N THR A 164 -6.37 26.03 -2.47
CA THR A 164 -7.35 24.95 -2.70
C THR A 164 -7.31 23.84 -1.65
N GLY A 165 -6.28 23.82 -0.80
CA GLY A 165 -5.94 22.75 0.13
C GLY A 165 -5.01 21.69 -0.45
N ARG A 166 -4.69 21.73 -1.75
CA ARG A 166 -3.84 20.72 -2.41
C ARG A 166 -2.41 20.77 -1.87
N PRO A 167 -1.85 19.68 -1.31
CA PRO A 167 -0.44 19.58 -0.98
C PRO A 167 0.44 19.75 -2.23
N VAL A 168 1.46 20.58 -2.13
CA VAL A 168 2.42 20.83 -3.22
C VAL A 168 3.87 20.79 -2.77
N VAL A 169 4.13 20.85 -1.46
CA VAL A 169 5.46 20.59 -0.90
C VAL A 169 5.30 19.55 0.21
N GLY A 170 6.17 18.54 0.21
CA GLY A 170 6.26 17.55 1.26
C GLY A 170 7.71 17.22 1.61
N VAL A 171 7.87 16.42 2.64
CA VAL A 171 9.17 15.92 3.11
C VAL A 171 9.13 14.41 3.23
N VAL A 172 10.26 13.75 3.02
CA VAL A 172 10.42 12.30 3.14
C VAL A 172 11.74 12.00 3.84
N ASN A 173 11.71 11.22 4.92
CA ASN A 173 12.91 10.64 5.52
C ASN A 173 12.91 9.13 5.31
N TYR A 174 13.94 8.58 4.67
CA TYR A 174 14.08 7.14 4.42
C TYR A 174 15.27 6.58 5.20
N GLY A 175 15.02 5.68 6.17
CA GLY A 175 16.04 5.15 7.06
C GLY A 175 17.10 4.31 6.34
N PRO A 176 18.40 4.64 6.44
CA PRO A 176 19.46 3.90 5.75
C PRO A 176 19.56 2.41 6.10
N SER A 177 19.07 2.00 7.27
CA SER A 177 19.04 0.60 7.72
C SER A 177 18.05 -0.27 6.93
N PHE A 178 17.13 0.34 6.19
CA PHE A 178 16.08 -0.35 5.41
C PHE A 178 16.22 -0.14 3.90
N VAL A 179 17.32 0.46 3.44
CA VAL A 179 17.57 0.67 2.01
C VAL A 179 17.95 -0.65 1.36
N THR A 180 17.06 -1.16 0.52
CA THR A 180 17.31 -2.31 -0.35
C THR A 180 16.78 -1.99 -1.74
N ASP A 181 17.46 -2.44 -2.80
CA ASP A 181 16.93 -2.30 -4.16
C ASP A 181 15.89 -3.40 -4.42
N SER A 182 14.68 -3.19 -3.88
CA SER A 182 13.59 -4.16 -3.95
C SER A 182 12.26 -3.47 -4.22
N GLU A 183 11.33 -4.20 -4.84
CA GLU A 183 9.93 -3.74 -5.00
C GLU A 183 9.26 -3.44 -3.66
N TYR A 184 9.62 -4.19 -2.61
CA TYR A 184 9.18 -3.89 -1.25
C TYR A 184 9.58 -2.46 -0.83
N SER A 185 10.85 -2.08 -0.98
CA SER A 185 11.32 -0.73 -0.64
C SER A 185 10.69 0.36 -1.52
N VAL A 186 10.47 0.10 -2.81
CA VAL A 186 9.77 1.02 -3.71
C VAL A 186 8.35 1.30 -3.23
N ARG A 187 7.60 0.26 -2.86
CA ARG A 187 6.20 0.38 -2.45
C ARG A 187 6.06 1.02 -1.07
N ASN A 188 6.99 0.74 -0.15
CA ASN A 188 7.06 1.48 1.11
C ASN A 188 7.31 2.97 0.86
N LEU A 189 8.22 3.34 -0.05
CA LEU A 189 8.43 4.75 -0.37
C LEU A 189 7.21 5.39 -1.05
N ALA A 190 6.49 4.66 -1.91
CA ALA A 190 5.23 5.12 -2.49
C ALA A 190 4.13 5.32 -1.43
N HIS A 191 4.05 4.43 -0.43
CA HIS A 191 3.17 4.61 0.73
C HIS A 191 3.47 5.93 1.46
N GLU A 192 4.74 6.22 1.71
CA GLU A 192 5.11 7.48 2.36
C GLU A 192 4.75 8.68 1.50
N ILE A 193 5.08 8.65 0.21
CA ILE A 193 4.74 9.74 -0.71
C ILE A 193 3.21 9.93 -0.78
N ALA A 194 2.39 8.87 -0.65
CA ALA A 194 0.95 9.00 -0.56
C ALA A 194 0.48 9.83 0.66
N HIS A 195 1.15 9.72 1.82
CA HIS A 195 0.89 10.63 2.94
C HIS A 195 1.22 12.08 2.58
N ALA A 196 2.34 12.34 1.92
CA ALA A 196 2.73 13.68 1.47
C ALA A 196 1.76 14.26 0.42
N LEU A 197 1.12 13.41 -0.38
CA LEU A 197 0.11 13.80 -1.37
C LEU A 197 -1.27 14.10 -0.75
N GLY A 198 -1.49 13.76 0.52
CA GLY A 198 -2.72 14.11 1.25
C GLY A 198 -3.48 12.92 1.83
N PHE A 199 -2.98 11.69 1.75
CA PHE A 199 -3.59 10.56 2.47
C PHE A 199 -3.27 10.69 3.97
N SER A 200 -4.04 11.49 4.69
CA SER A 200 -3.86 11.67 6.14
C SER A 200 -5.19 11.97 6.81
N PHE A 201 -5.33 11.60 8.07
CA PHE A 201 -6.54 11.87 8.85
C PHE A 201 -6.93 13.35 8.85
N CYS A 202 -5.95 14.25 9.00
CA CYS A 202 -6.18 15.70 8.99
C CYS A 202 -6.78 16.17 7.66
N MET A 203 -6.21 15.73 6.54
CA MET A 203 -6.72 16.07 5.21
C MET A 203 -8.12 15.49 4.99
N LEU A 204 -8.35 14.23 5.37
CA LEU A 204 -9.65 13.58 5.24
C LEU A 204 -10.75 14.29 6.06
N ILE A 205 -10.42 14.83 7.24
CA ILE A 205 -11.33 15.70 8.01
C ILE A 205 -11.61 17.00 7.26
N GLU A 206 -10.57 17.69 6.81
CA GLU A 206 -10.69 18.99 6.14
C GLU A 206 -11.55 18.91 4.88
N ARG A 207 -11.38 17.82 4.13
CA ARG A 207 -12.17 17.48 2.94
C ARG A 207 -13.54 16.89 3.25
N LYS A 208 -13.92 16.77 4.54
CA LYS A 208 -15.20 16.22 5.01
C LYS A 208 -15.49 14.81 4.47
N MET A 209 -14.45 14.00 4.34
CA MET A 209 -14.54 12.65 3.78
C MET A 209 -14.86 11.60 4.84
N LEU A 210 -14.73 11.94 6.13
CA LEU A 210 -14.87 10.99 7.22
C LEU A 210 -16.27 10.94 7.83
N LYS A 211 -16.69 9.73 8.19
CA LYS A 211 -17.88 9.48 9.00
C LYS A 211 -17.51 8.55 10.16
N GLU A 212 -18.00 8.88 11.34
CA GLU A 212 -17.96 8.00 12.51
C GLU A 212 -19.13 7.02 12.44
N VAL A 213 -18.85 5.74 12.64
CA VAL A 213 -19.85 4.67 12.61
C VAL A 213 -19.74 3.85 13.89
N GLU A 214 -20.85 3.69 14.60
CA GLU A 214 -20.91 2.98 15.87
C GLU A 214 -21.25 1.50 15.68
N GLY A 215 -20.81 0.66 16.62
CA GLY A 215 -21.23 -0.74 16.73
C GLY A 215 -20.65 -1.70 15.68
N VAL A 216 -19.73 -1.24 14.83
CA VAL A 216 -19.12 -2.08 13.79
C VAL A 216 -18.33 -3.22 14.44
N ARG A 217 -18.76 -4.46 14.21
CA ARG A 217 -18.18 -5.69 14.80
C ARG A 217 -18.09 -5.65 16.33
N GLY A 218 -19.01 -4.94 16.99
CA GLY A 218 -19.02 -4.77 18.45
C GLY A 218 -18.03 -3.73 18.98
N LYS A 219 -17.28 -3.05 18.12
CA LYS A 219 -16.45 -1.90 18.50
C LYS A 219 -17.36 -0.72 18.77
N ALA A 220 -17.02 0.08 19.78
CA ALA A 220 -17.83 1.26 20.16
C ALA A 220 -17.99 2.23 18.98
N ARG A 221 -16.90 2.46 18.24
CA ARG A 221 -16.86 3.33 17.07
C ARG A 221 -15.70 2.98 16.14
N VAL A 222 -15.87 3.28 14.86
CA VAL A 222 -14.83 3.25 13.83
C VAL A 222 -14.97 4.49 12.93
N PHE A 223 -13.89 4.89 12.27
CA PHE A 223 -13.96 5.91 11.23
C PHE A 223 -13.94 5.27 9.85
N GLN A 224 -14.79 5.78 8.95
CA GLN A 224 -14.81 5.37 7.55
C GLN A 224 -14.57 6.58 6.65
N VAL A 225 -13.82 6.39 5.57
CA VAL A 225 -13.82 7.29 4.42
C VAL A 225 -15.11 7.02 3.63
N SER A 226 -16.05 7.95 3.76
CA SER A 226 -17.43 7.87 3.25
C SER A 226 -17.69 8.78 2.05
N SER A 227 -16.62 9.29 1.44
CA SER A 227 -16.69 10.09 0.22
C SER A 227 -17.11 9.26 -1.01
N PRO A 228 -17.73 9.88 -2.03
CA PRO A 228 -18.49 9.15 -3.04
C PRO A 228 -17.70 8.09 -3.81
N LYS A 229 -16.51 8.42 -4.33
CA LYS A 229 -15.71 7.49 -5.12
C LYS A 229 -15.13 6.37 -4.25
N THR A 230 -14.74 6.69 -3.02
CA THR A 230 -14.23 5.71 -2.06
C THR A 230 -15.33 4.71 -1.68
N VAL A 231 -16.56 5.17 -1.48
CA VAL A 231 -17.72 4.29 -1.26
C VAL A 231 -17.98 3.40 -2.47
N GLU A 232 -17.95 3.96 -3.69
CA GLU A 232 -18.08 3.19 -4.93
C GLU A 232 -17.05 2.06 -5.01
N LYS A 233 -15.76 2.38 -4.86
CA LYS A 233 -14.68 1.38 -4.97
C LYS A 233 -14.65 0.40 -3.79
N THR A 234 -15.12 0.79 -2.61
CA THR A 234 -15.35 -0.14 -1.50
C THR A 234 -16.42 -1.17 -1.86
N ARG A 235 -17.55 -0.72 -2.41
CA ARG A 235 -18.66 -1.61 -2.78
C ARG A 235 -18.23 -2.60 -3.86
N GLU A 236 -17.49 -2.12 -4.85
CA GLU A 236 -16.92 -2.95 -5.92
C GLU A 236 -15.92 -3.98 -5.36
N HIS A 237 -14.92 -3.54 -4.59
CA HIS A 237 -13.87 -4.43 -4.05
C HIS A 237 -14.46 -5.54 -3.19
N PHE A 238 -15.29 -5.19 -2.21
CA PHE A 238 -15.84 -6.18 -1.27
C PHE A 238 -17.10 -6.87 -1.79
N ASN A 239 -17.64 -6.48 -2.94
CA ASN A 239 -18.99 -6.86 -3.41
C ASN A 239 -20.05 -6.67 -2.31
N CYS A 240 -20.06 -5.48 -1.70
CA CYS A 240 -20.95 -5.13 -0.59
C CYS A 240 -21.68 -3.82 -0.88
N MET A 241 -22.84 -3.89 -1.56
CA MET A 241 -23.59 -2.69 -1.97
C MET A 241 -24.11 -1.83 -0.80
N SER A 242 -24.27 -2.40 0.40
CA SER A 242 -24.67 -1.65 1.59
C SER A 242 -23.48 -0.98 2.31
N ALA A 243 -22.24 -1.16 1.84
CA ALA A 243 -21.09 -0.49 2.44
C ALA A 243 -21.26 1.04 2.40
N THR A 244 -20.94 1.68 3.52
CA THR A 244 -21.08 3.14 3.71
C THR A 244 -19.76 3.90 3.60
N GLY A 245 -18.64 3.18 3.44
CA GLY A 245 -17.30 3.74 3.31
C GLY A 245 -16.22 2.70 3.59
N MET A 246 -14.96 3.07 3.34
CA MET A 246 -13.79 2.24 3.66
C MET A 246 -13.31 2.53 5.07
N GLU A 247 -13.17 1.51 5.90
CA GLU A 247 -12.74 1.66 7.29
C GLU A 247 -11.26 2.05 7.40
N LEU A 248 -10.96 3.00 8.29
CA LEU A 248 -9.61 3.40 8.64
C LEU A 248 -9.07 2.61 9.82
N GLU A 249 -7.76 2.48 9.88
CA GLU A 249 -7.07 1.83 10.99
C GLU A 249 -7.32 2.57 12.31
N ASP A 250 -7.49 1.83 13.40
CA ASP A 250 -7.73 2.37 14.74
C ASP A 250 -6.82 1.76 15.81
N GLU A 251 -5.94 0.83 15.41
CA GLU A 251 -4.84 0.30 16.22
C GLU A 251 -3.53 1.07 15.96
N GLY A 252 -2.51 0.88 16.81
CA GLY A 252 -1.17 1.46 16.62
C GLY A 252 -0.98 2.91 17.13
N GLY A 253 -2.00 3.52 17.75
CA GLY A 253 -1.89 4.83 18.40
C GLY A 253 -1.95 6.02 17.43
N LEU A 254 -1.64 7.24 17.91
CA LEU A 254 -1.85 8.50 17.16
C LEU A 254 -1.16 8.58 15.79
N SER A 255 -0.02 7.91 15.62
CA SER A 255 0.77 7.96 14.38
C SER A 255 0.32 6.94 13.33
N ALA A 256 -0.19 5.77 13.75
CA ALA A 256 -0.62 4.71 12.84
C ALA A 256 -2.15 4.70 12.64
N ALA A 257 -2.91 5.08 13.66
CA ALA A 257 -4.36 5.14 13.56
C ALA A 257 -4.80 6.28 12.63
N LEU A 258 -5.85 6.01 11.87
CA LEU A 258 -6.67 6.95 11.09
C LEU A 258 -6.05 7.50 9.81
N SER A 259 -4.76 7.31 9.57
CA SER A 259 -4.11 7.67 8.29
C SER A 259 -3.79 6.46 7.41
N HIS A 260 -4.36 5.30 7.75
CA HIS A 260 -4.19 4.04 7.01
C HIS A 260 -5.54 3.35 6.83
N TRP A 261 -5.65 2.48 5.82
CA TRP A 261 -6.78 1.57 5.72
C TRP A 261 -6.75 0.54 6.83
N LYS A 262 -7.94 0.13 7.31
CA LYS A 262 -8.06 -0.92 8.32
C LYS A 262 -7.44 -2.21 7.78
N ARG A 263 -6.29 -2.61 8.33
CA ARG A 263 -5.49 -3.69 7.77
C ARG A 263 -6.23 -5.02 7.78
N ARG A 264 -7.07 -5.28 8.79
CA ARG A 264 -8.00 -6.42 8.79
C ARG A 264 -8.79 -6.56 7.47
N ASN A 265 -9.24 -5.45 6.89
CA ASN A 265 -10.10 -5.44 5.70
C ASN A 265 -9.29 -5.31 4.40
N ALA A 266 -8.09 -4.72 4.43
CA ALA A 266 -7.28 -4.40 3.27
C ALA A 266 -5.77 -4.63 3.55
N LYS A 267 -5.40 -5.84 3.98
CA LYS A 267 -4.06 -6.16 4.51
C LYS A 267 -2.93 -5.85 3.55
N ASP A 268 -3.17 -6.11 2.26
CA ASP A 268 -2.17 -6.10 1.20
C ASP A 268 -2.21 -4.81 0.37
N GLU A 269 -2.99 -3.81 0.80
CA GLU A 269 -3.17 -2.51 0.12
C GLU A 269 -1.99 -1.56 0.42
N LEU A 270 -1.69 -0.65 -0.51
CA LEU A 270 -0.63 0.34 -0.39
C LEU A 270 -0.68 1.10 0.94
N MET A 271 -1.85 1.61 1.34
CA MET A 271 -2.06 2.39 2.56
C MET A 271 -2.47 1.53 3.76
N ALA A 272 -2.19 0.22 3.75
CA ALA A 272 -2.28 -0.59 4.96
C ALA A 272 -1.21 -0.16 5.98
N GLY A 273 -1.58 -0.02 7.26
CA GLY A 273 -0.69 0.57 8.29
C GLY A 273 0.46 -0.32 8.77
N HIS A 274 0.78 -1.40 8.06
CA HIS A 274 1.88 -2.30 8.41
C HIS A 274 2.45 -2.91 7.12
N SER A 275 3.73 -3.23 7.13
CA SER A 275 4.46 -3.80 5.98
C SER A 275 3.73 -5.00 5.35
N GLY A 276 3.82 -5.06 4.02
CA GLY A 276 3.21 -6.08 3.16
C GLY A 276 3.58 -5.82 1.70
N ILE A 277 2.86 -6.43 0.76
CA ILE A 277 3.09 -6.23 -0.68
C ILE A 277 2.71 -4.84 -1.17
N GLY A 278 1.71 -4.17 -0.58
CA GLY A 278 1.39 -2.77 -0.86
C GLY A 278 0.85 -2.51 -2.27
N TYR A 279 -0.26 -3.16 -2.63
CA TYR A 279 -0.94 -2.95 -3.91
C TYR A 279 -1.56 -1.55 -3.99
N TYR A 280 -1.26 -0.78 -5.03
CA TYR A 280 -1.86 0.53 -5.27
C TYR A 280 -3.23 0.34 -5.93
N THR A 281 -4.22 0.06 -5.08
CA THR A 281 -5.56 -0.33 -5.54
C THR A 281 -6.46 0.87 -5.86
N ALA A 282 -7.62 0.55 -6.42
CA ALA A 282 -8.71 1.50 -6.64
C ALA A 282 -9.17 2.20 -5.34
N LEU A 283 -8.97 1.60 -4.16
CA LEU A 283 -9.36 2.21 -2.89
C LEU A 283 -8.53 3.47 -2.60
N THR A 284 -7.20 3.38 -2.71
CA THR A 284 -6.31 4.53 -2.50
C THR A 284 -6.45 5.57 -3.61
N MET A 285 -6.61 5.13 -4.87
CA MET A 285 -6.87 6.03 -6.00
C MET A 285 -8.19 6.80 -5.81
N ALA A 286 -9.25 6.13 -5.36
CA ALA A 286 -10.54 6.75 -5.07
C ALA A 286 -10.46 7.79 -3.95
N ALA A 287 -9.71 7.50 -2.88
CA ALA A 287 -9.50 8.46 -1.81
C ALA A 287 -8.78 9.72 -2.32
N PHE A 288 -7.75 9.56 -3.16
CA PHE A 288 -7.09 10.69 -3.82
C PHE A 288 -8.02 11.48 -4.73
N GLU A 289 -8.86 10.83 -5.54
CA GLU A 289 -9.82 11.52 -6.40
C GLU A 289 -10.85 12.31 -5.58
N ASP A 290 -11.38 11.72 -4.51
CA ASP A 290 -12.36 12.36 -3.62
C ASP A 290 -11.77 13.56 -2.85
N THR A 291 -10.44 13.67 -2.71
CA THR A 291 -9.84 14.93 -2.22
C THR A 291 -10.16 16.10 -3.13
N GLY A 292 -10.46 15.86 -4.42
CA GLY A 292 -10.66 16.89 -5.44
C GLY A 292 -9.37 17.53 -5.93
N PHE A 293 -8.21 17.06 -5.48
CA PHE A 293 -6.90 17.54 -5.96
C PHE A 293 -6.41 16.77 -7.18
N TYR A 294 -6.81 15.49 -7.27
CA TYR A 294 -6.34 14.54 -8.26
C TYR A 294 -7.54 13.96 -9.02
N LYS A 295 -7.29 13.44 -10.22
CA LYS A 295 -8.16 12.45 -10.87
C LYS A 295 -7.41 11.14 -10.93
N ALA A 296 -8.08 10.04 -10.61
CA ALA A 296 -7.47 8.74 -10.79
C ALA A 296 -7.41 8.40 -12.28
N ASN A 297 -6.29 7.85 -12.70
CA ASN A 297 -6.12 7.25 -14.02
C ASN A 297 -6.64 5.81 -13.98
N TRP A 298 -7.97 5.65 -14.05
CA TRP A 298 -8.65 4.36 -13.97
C TRP A 298 -8.17 3.37 -15.04
N GLY A 299 -8.07 2.09 -14.67
CA GLY A 299 -7.41 1.04 -15.46
C GLY A 299 -5.92 0.88 -15.15
N LYS A 300 -5.36 1.67 -14.21
CA LYS A 300 -3.99 1.53 -13.70
C LYS A 300 -3.93 1.03 -12.24
N GLU A 301 -5.07 0.87 -11.59
CA GLU A 301 -5.17 0.23 -10.28
C GLU A 301 -4.64 -1.20 -10.32
N GLU A 302 -3.99 -1.61 -9.23
CA GLU A 302 -3.61 -3.01 -9.01
C GLU A 302 -4.77 -3.75 -8.33
N PRO A 303 -5.09 -4.99 -8.73
CA PRO A 303 -6.04 -5.81 -8.01
C PRO A 303 -5.42 -6.31 -6.70
N MET A 304 -6.26 -6.56 -5.71
CA MET A 304 -5.86 -7.14 -4.43
C MET A 304 -6.82 -8.28 -4.08
N SER A 305 -6.29 -9.48 -3.86
CA SER A 305 -7.14 -10.64 -3.52
C SER A 305 -7.71 -10.58 -2.10
N TRP A 306 -7.03 -9.92 -1.17
CA TRP A 306 -7.51 -9.75 0.20
C TRP A 306 -8.83 -8.97 0.25
N GLY A 307 -9.90 -9.61 0.73
CA GLY A 307 -11.23 -9.02 0.84
C GLY A 307 -12.00 -8.88 -0.49
N ASN A 308 -11.40 -9.24 -1.62
CA ASN A 308 -12.07 -9.15 -2.91
C ASN A 308 -13.29 -10.08 -2.95
N ASN A 309 -14.45 -9.56 -3.34
CA ASN A 309 -15.72 -10.30 -3.40
C ASN A 309 -16.11 -11.02 -2.09
N SER A 310 -15.67 -10.52 -0.93
CA SER A 310 -15.96 -11.15 0.37
C SER A 310 -17.42 -11.01 0.83
N GLY A 311 -18.19 -10.12 0.21
CA GLY A 311 -19.50 -9.70 0.68
C GLY A 311 -19.42 -8.81 1.92
N CYS A 312 -20.60 -8.38 2.40
CA CYS A 312 -20.71 -7.44 3.51
C CYS A 312 -20.31 -8.01 4.87
N ALA A 313 -20.45 -9.32 5.06
CA ALA A 313 -20.17 -9.97 6.35
C ALA A 313 -18.71 -9.76 6.79
N LEU A 314 -17.75 -9.63 5.86
CA LEU A 314 -16.36 -9.32 6.23
C LEU A 314 -16.29 -7.97 6.98
N LEU A 315 -17.04 -6.97 6.50
CA LEU A 315 -17.02 -5.61 7.04
C LEU A 315 -17.87 -5.49 8.32
N THR A 316 -18.96 -6.25 8.43
CA THR A 316 -19.93 -6.10 9.53
C THR A 316 -19.78 -7.12 10.65
N GLU A 317 -19.20 -8.29 10.38
CA GLU A 317 -19.08 -9.40 11.32
C GLU A 317 -17.64 -9.69 11.73
N LYS A 318 -17.45 -10.48 12.79
CA LYS A 318 -16.14 -10.93 13.26
C LYS A 318 -15.47 -11.81 12.19
N CYS A 319 -14.13 -11.77 12.12
CA CYS A 319 -13.36 -12.59 11.18
C CYS A 319 -13.50 -14.10 11.43
N VAL A 320 -13.73 -14.48 12.69
CA VAL A 320 -13.91 -15.84 13.16
C VAL A 320 -15.04 -15.82 14.18
N ILE A 321 -15.96 -16.78 14.11
CA ILE A 321 -17.09 -16.95 15.03
C ILE A 321 -16.99 -18.36 15.59
N ASN A 322 -16.77 -18.48 16.90
CA ASN A 322 -16.63 -19.76 17.60
C ASN A 322 -15.61 -20.72 16.95
N GLY A 323 -14.47 -20.19 16.52
CA GLY A 323 -13.39 -20.95 15.88
C GLY A 323 -13.63 -21.31 14.40
N VAL A 324 -14.70 -20.80 13.79
CA VAL A 324 -15.01 -21.02 12.36
C VAL A 324 -14.93 -19.68 11.63
N THR A 325 -14.22 -19.64 10.50
CA THR A 325 -14.18 -18.48 9.61
C THR A 325 -14.95 -18.76 8.32
N GLN A 326 -15.56 -17.73 7.74
CA GLN A 326 -16.12 -17.76 6.39
C GLN A 326 -15.06 -17.43 5.32
N TYR A 327 -13.85 -17.02 5.74
CA TYR A 327 -12.79 -16.51 4.85
C TYR A 327 -11.47 -17.27 5.06
N PRO A 328 -11.39 -18.57 4.73
CA PRO A 328 -10.21 -19.41 5.00
C PRO A 328 -8.94 -18.94 4.27
N GLU A 329 -9.06 -18.20 3.17
CA GLU A 329 -7.92 -17.60 2.47
C GLU A 329 -7.37 -16.34 3.17
N MET A 330 -8.13 -15.77 4.10
CA MET A 330 -7.76 -14.54 4.83
C MET A 330 -7.39 -14.85 6.29
N PHE A 331 -8.26 -15.60 6.97
CA PHE A 331 -8.12 -15.90 8.39
C PHE A 331 -7.92 -17.39 8.60
N CYS A 332 -7.05 -17.75 9.53
CA CYS A 332 -6.75 -19.13 9.86
C CYS A 332 -7.25 -19.45 11.27
N THR A 333 -7.79 -20.66 11.49
CA THR A 333 -8.38 -21.04 12.79
C THR A 333 -7.73 -22.28 13.40
N VAL A 334 -6.71 -22.83 12.74
CA VAL A 334 -6.02 -24.05 13.16
C VAL A 334 -4.53 -23.76 13.31
N ASN A 335 -3.96 -24.19 14.44
CA ASN A 335 -2.51 -24.21 14.62
C ASN A 335 -1.95 -25.48 13.96
N SER A 336 -1.19 -25.30 12.88
CA SER A 336 -0.56 -26.39 12.12
C SER A 336 0.95 -26.25 12.19
N SER A 337 1.66 -27.38 12.25
CA SER A 337 3.11 -27.40 12.09
C SER A 337 3.56 -27.21 10.64
N LEU A 338 2.67 -27.49 9.67
CA LEU A 338 2.93 -27.29 8.24
C LEU A 338 2.90 -25.80 7.90
N PHE A 339 3.77 -25.40 6.97
CA PHE A 339 3.74 -24.03 6.46
C PHE A 339 2.55 -23.80 5.54
N SER A 340 2.05 -22.57 5.56
CA SER A 340 1.04 -22.09 4.63
C SER A 340 1.50 -20.78 3.99
N CYS A 341 1.03 -20.49 2.78
CA CYS A 341 1.33 -19.23 2.11
C CYS A 341 0.71 -18.04 2.83
N THR A 342 1.48 -16.96 2.92
CA THR A 342 0.94 -15.64 3.16
C THR A 342 0.00 -15.21 2.02
N SER A 343 -0.93 -14.31 2.31
CA SER A 343 -1.94 -13.85 1.34
C SER A 343 -1.34 -13.21 0.08
N ASP A 344 -0.20 -12.55 0.24
CA ASP A 344 0.57 -11.89 -0.83
C ASP A 344 1.48 -12.85 -1.63
N ARG A 345 1.48 -14.16 -1.29
CA ARG A 345 2.30 -15.21 -1.93
C ARG A 345 3.81 -14.95 -1.86
N LEU A 346 4.29 -14.07 -0.99
CA LEU A 346 5.72 -13.75 -0.91
C LEU A 346 6.52 -14.72 -0.03
N ALA A 347 5.85 -15.42 0.89
CA ALA A 347 6.52 -16.24 1.89
C ALA A 347 5.67 -17.42 2.35
N LEU A 348 6.36 -18.39 2.96
CA LEU A 348 5.76 -19.39 3.82
C LEU A 348 5.61 -18.83 5.23
N GLY A 349 4.54 -19.21 5.90
CA GLY A 349 4.18 -18.69 7.21
C GLY A 349 3.35 -19.68 8.03
N ARG A 350 2.91 -19.23 9.20
CA ARG A 350 2.03 -20.00 10.08
C ARG A 350 0.91 -19.14 10.63
N CYS A 351 -0.12 -19.84 11.09
CA CYS A 351 -1.26 -19.20 11.71
C CYS A 351 -0.88 -18.53 13.03
N THR A 352 -1.19 -17.24 13.16
CA THR A 352 -0.81 -16.42 14.32
C THR A 352 -1.70 -16.62 15.55
N ILE A 353 -2.17 -17.83 15.83
CA ILE A 353 -2.99 -18.11 17.02
C ILE A 353 -2.13 -18.03 18.27
N HIS A 354 -2.54 -17.20 19.21
CA HIS A 354 -1.86 -16.89 20.44
C HIS A 354 -2.79 -17.09 21.64
N LEU A 355 -2.29 -17.76 22.69
CA LEU A 355 -2.96 -17.92 23.97
C LEU A 355 -2.49 -16.83 24.94
N TYR A 356 -3.41 -15.99 25.36
CA TYR A 356 -3.18 -14.93 26.34
C TYR A 356 -3.36 -15.46 27.76
N GLY A 357 -2.76 -14.78 28.75
CA GLY A 357 -3.01 -15.04 30.18
C GLY A 357 -4.21 -14.29 30.74
N PHE A 358 -5.08 -13.77 29.87
CA PHE A 358 -6.26 -13.00 30.21
C PHE A 358 -7.30 -13.12 29.09
N SER A 359 -8.57 -12.94 29.44
CA SER A 359 -9.66 -12.92 28.46
C SER A 359 -9.59 -11.66 27.59
N LEU A 360 -9.63 -11.84 26.27
CA LEU A 360 -9.72 -10.73 25.32
C LEU A 360 -11.06 -9.99 25.47
N PRO A 361 -11.13 -8.69 25.11
CA PRO A 361 -12.38 -7.96 25.05
C PRO A 361 -13.44 -8.68 24.18
N PRO A 362 -14.75 -8.63 24.53
CA PRO A 362 -15.79 -9.41 23.85
C PRO A 362 -15.82 -9.27 22.31
N GLN A 363 -15.50 -8.09 21.78
CA GLN A 363 -15.43 -7.84 20.33
C GLN A 363 -14.27 -8.59 19.63
N PHE A 364 -13.24 -8.99 20.37
CA PHE A 364 -12.06 -9.73 19.87
C PHE A 364 -12.05 -11.20 20.30
N GLN A 365 -13.10 -11.67 21.00
CA GLN A 365 -13.26 -13.08 21.31
C GLN A 365 -13.76 -13.83 20.08
N TYR A 366 -12.89 -14.66 19.51
CA TYR A 366 -13.10 -15.37 18.25
C TYR A 366 -13.31 -16.87 18.41
N PHE A 367 -12.87 -17.43 19.54
CA PHE A 367 -12.92 -18.84 19.85
C PHE A 367 -13.74 -19.07 21.13
N SER A 368 -14.14 -20.32 21.38
CA SER A 368 -14.81 -20.68 22.63
C SER A 368 -13.95 -20.40 23.87
N ASN A 369 -12.63 -20.46 23.72
CA ASN A 369 -11.70 -19.95 24.73
C ASN A 369 -11.52 -18.44 24.52
N PRO A 370 -11.95 -17.58 25.47
CA PRO A 370 -11.85 -16.12 25.34
C PRO A 370 -10.42 -15.60 25.42
N GLU A 371 -9.46 -16.44 25.81
CA GLU A 371 -8.04 -16.11 25.87
C GLU A 371 -7.29 -16.45 24.57
N LEU A 372 -7.98 -16.94 23.54
CA LEU A 372 -7.37 -17.29 22.27
C LEU A 372 -7.68 -16.20 21.22
N GLY A 373 -6.66 -15.75 20.51
CA GLY A 373 -6.79 -14.76 19.44
C GLY A 373 -5.57 -14.73 18.52
N GLY A 374 -5.57 -13.85 17.54
CA GLY A 374 -4.41 -13.49 16.72
C GLY A 374 -3.43 -12.61 17.49
N LEU A 375 -2.17 -12.49 17.04
CA LEU A 375 -1.14 -11.67 17.71
C LEU A 375 -1.55 -10.20 17.96
N PRO A 376 -1.09 -9.60 19.08
CA PRO A 376 -1.21 -8.16 19.29
C PRO A 376 -0.26 -7.41 18.32
N ASP A 377 -0.52 -6.13 18.07
CA ASP A 377 0.36 -5.25 17.28
C ASP A 377 0.57 -5.68 15.82
N ARG A 378 -0.44 -6.33 15.23
CA ARG A 378 -0.52 -6.63 13.79
C ARG A 378 -1.63 -5.90 13.06
N PHE A 379 -2.40 -5.07 13.77
CA PHE A 379 -3.51 -4.27 13.23
C PHE A 379 -4.62 -5.11 12.57
N MET A 380 -4.78 -6.33 13.09
CA MET A 380 -5.76 -7.29 12.59
C MET A 380 -6.99 -7.42 13.51
N ASP A 381 -7.19 -6.53 14.49
CA ASP A 381 -8.20 -6.69 15.55
C ASP A 381 -8.11 -8.07 16.23
N PHE A 382 -6.90 -8.60 16.48
CA PHE A 382 -6.66 -9.98 16.95
C PHE A 382 -7.21 -11.08 16.02
N CYS A 383 -7.49 -10.81 14.75
CA CYS A 383 -7.85 -11.85 13.80
C CYS A 383 -6.60 -12.67 13.44
N PRO A 384 -6.61 -14.00 13.64
CA PRO A 384 -5.50 -14.85 13.24
C PRO A 384 -5.41 -14.95 11.72
N TYR A 385 -4.19 -14.81 11.18
CA TYR A 385 -3.88 -14.91 9.75
C TYR A 385 -2.54 -15.63 9.58
N ILE A 386 -2.16 -15.91 8.34
CA ILE A 386 -0.85 -16.50 8.05
C ILE A 386 0.21 -15.40 8.01
N GLU A 387 1.13 -15.43 8.95
CA GLU A 387 2.28 -14.52 9.03
C GLU A 387 3.57 -15.23 8.62
N ALA A 388 4.38 -14.55 7.82
CA ALA A 388 5.70 -15.01 7.40
C ALA A 388 6.70 -15.04 8.56
N TYR A 389 7.64 -15.98 8.53
CA TYR A 389 8.86 -15.86 9.33
C TYR A 389 9.95 -15.13 8.55
N VAL A 390 10.88 -14.52 9.28
CA VAL A 390 11.95 -13.68 8.69
C VAL A 390 12.84 -14.44 7.71
N ASN A 391 12.93 -15.76 7.84
CA ASN A 391 13.78 -16.65 7.04
C ASN A 391 12.99 -17.53 6.05
N THR A 392 11.69 -17.30 5.86
CA THR A 392 10.82 -18.12 5.02
C THR A 392 10.26 -17.38 3.79
N TRP A 393 10.91 -16.29 3.38
CA TRP A 393 10.61 -15.58 2.14
C TRP A 393 10.99 -16.43 0.93
N CYS A 394 10.11 -16.51 -0.08
CA CYS A 394 10.39 -17.30 -1.27
C CYS A 394 11.53 -16.72 -2.12
N SER A 395 11.75 -15.40 -2.05
CA SER A 395 12.77 -14.69 -2.83
C SER A 395 14.21 -14.98 -2.39
N ASN A 396 14.43 -15.09 -1.08
CA ASN A 396 15.76 -15.05 -0.46
C ASN A 396 15.82 -15.72 0.93
N GLY A 397 14.79 -16.49 1.30
CA GLY A 397 14.74 -17.21 2.56
C GLY A 397 15.74 -18.35 2.62
N ASN A 398 15.79 -19.03 3.77
CA ASN A 398 16.66 -20.18 3.96
C ASN A 398 15.94 -21.45 3.50
N ALA A 399 16.31 -21.97 2.33
CA ALA A 399 15.73 -23.20 1.78
C ALA A 399 15.84 -24.42 2.73
N THR A 400 16.83 -24.45 3.64
CA THR A 400 16.99 -25.60 4.56
C THR A 400 15.88 -25.70 5.61
N VAL A 401 15.14 -24.63 5.85
CA VAL A 401 13.96 -24.65 6.75
C VAL A 401 12.63 -24.69 5.99
N MET A 402 12.67 -24.72 4.65
CA MET A 402 11.51 -24.64 3.76
C MET A 402 11.42 -25.92 2.92
N ARG A 403 11.08 -27.05 3.57
CA ARG A 403 11.04 -28.37 2.91
C ARG A 403 10.19 -28.33 1.63
N GLY A 404 10.65 -28.98 0.56
CA GLY A 404 9.97 -28.99 -0.74
C GLY A 404 10.03 -27.68 -1.52
N SER A 405 10.68 -26.63 -1.02
CA SER A 405 10.66 -25.30 -1.63
C SER A 405 11.88 -25.00 -2.49
N ARG A 406 11.64 -24.37 -3.63
CA ARG A 406 12.64 -23.74 -4.49
C ARG A 406 12.68 -22.24 -4.22
N VAL A 407 13.70 -21.78 -3.51
CA VAL A 407 13.93 -20.37 -3.18
C VAL A 407 14.71 -19.70 -4.31
N GLY A 408 14.27 -18.52 -4.74
CA GLY A 408 14.89 -17.77 -5.82
C GLY A 408 14.18 -16.44 -6.07
N PRO A 409 14.82 -15.48 -6.78
CA PRO A 409 14.31 -14.11 -6.90
C PRO A 409 12.91 -13.99 -7.52
N THR A 410 12.53 -14.93 -8.39
CA THR A 410 11.18 -14.99 -9.00
C THR A 410 10.23 -15.95 -8.28
N SER A 411 10.68 -16.61 -7.21
CA SER A 411 9.86 -17.56 -6.49
C SER A 411 8.70 -16.90 -5.75
N LYS A 412 7.59 -17.64 -5.71
CA LYS A 412 6.36 -17.30 -5.00
C LYS A 412 5.88 -18.51 -4.22
N CYS A 413 5.07 -18.26 -3.20
CA CYS A 413 4.45 -19.31 -2.41
C CYS A 413 3.23 -19.86 -3.14
N LEU A 414 3.21 -21.16 -3.35
CA LEU A 414 2.12 -21.90 -3.99
C LEU A 414 1.46 -22.85 -2.99
N LYS A 415 0.13 -22.95 -3.09
CA LYS A 415 -0.67 -23.81 -2.20
C LYS A 415 -0.41 -25.28 -2.52
N GLY A 416 -0.20 -26.08 -1.49
CA GLY A 416 -0.13 -27.53 -1.59
C GLY A 416 -1.47 -28.17 -1.24
N ASP A 417 -1.88 -29.19 -2.00
CA ASP A 417 -3.02 -30.05 -1.68
C ASP A 417 -2.52 -31.48 -1.47
N GLY A 418 -2.46 -31.89 -0.20
CA GLY A 418 -1.94 -33.21 0.21
C GLY A 418 -0.48 -33.44 -0.20
N LEU A 419 0.30 -32.37 -0.43
CA LEU A 419 1.66 -32.46 -0.92
C LEU A 419 2.56 -33.17 0.09
N ALA A 420 3.24 -34.22 -0.36
CA ALA A 420 4.05 -35.09 0.50
C ALA A 420 5.36 -35.51 -0.18
N ASP A 421 6.38 -35.76 0.63
CA ASP A 421 7.65 -36.38 0.23
C ASP A 421 7.89 -37.65 1.06
N SER A 422 9.12 -38.17 1.08
CA SER A 422 9.48 -39.36 1.86
C SER A 422 9.37 -39.18 3.38
N GLU A 423 9.35 -37.94 3.87
CA GLU A 423 9.23 -37.62 5.30
C GLU A 423 7.79 -37.31 5.73
N GLY A 424 6.87 -37.18 4.78
CA GLY A 424 5.44 -36.97 5.01
C GLY A 424 4.91 -35.67 4.40
N LEU A 425 3.84 -35.12 4.98
CA LEU A 425 3.20 -33.90 4.48
C LEU A 425 4.14 -32.69 4.57
N VAL A 426 4.20 -31.92 3.49
CA VAL A 426 5.07 -30.75 3.34
C VAL A 426 4.30 -29.45 3.64
N GLY A 427 3.04 -29.37 3.21
CA GLY A 427 2.24 -28.15 3.23
C GLY A 427 2.41 -27.34 1.94
N ASP A 428 2.34 -26.01 2.07
CA ASP A 428 2.60 -25.10 0.95
C ASP A 428 4.11 -25.00 0.66
N VAL A 429 4.48 -24.62 -0.57
CA VAL A 429 5.90 -24.58 -1.00
C VAL A 429 6.21 -23.31 -1.79
N CYS A 430 7.47 -22.87 -1.78
CA CYS A 430 7.93 -21.89 -2.76
C CYS A 430 8.33 -22.58 -4.07
N ALA A 431 8.00 -21.97 -5.20
CA ALA A 431 8.46 -22.39 -6.50
C ALA A 431 8.76 -21.16 -7.37
N GLU A 432 9.68 -21.30 -8.32
CA GLU A 432 9.94 -20.22 -9.28
C GLU A 432 8.73 -20.04 -10.19
N VAL A 433 8.35 -18.79 -10.42
CA VAL A 433 7.24 -18.41 -11.29
C VAL A 433 7.76 -17.60 -12.47
N SER A 434 7.20 -17.88 -13.64
CA SER A 434 7.38 -17.08 -14.85
C SER A 434 6.00 -16.67 -15.38
N CYS A 435 5.89 -15.43 -15.81
CA CYS A 435 4.66 -14.80 -16.29
C CYS A 435 4.88 -14.39 -17.75
N ASP A 436 4.05 -14.89 -18.67
CA ASP A 436 4.06 -14.49 -20.08
C ASP A 436 2.61 -14.40 -20.60
N LYS A 437 2.22 -13.21 -21.08
CA LYS A 437 0.92 -12.95 -21.72
C LYS A 437 -0.31 -13.47 -20.94
N GLY A 438 -0.32 -13.31 -19.62
CA GLY A 438 -1.44 -13.78 -18.79
C GLY A 438 -1.36 -15.26 -18.40
N GLU A 439 -0.33 -16.00 -18.82
CA GLU A 439 -0.08 -17.38 -18.39
C GLU A 439 0.98 -17.44 -17.30
N VAL A 440 0.74 -18.30 -16.31
CA VAL A 440 1.70 -18.64 -15.25
C VAL A 440 2.39 -19.96 -15.61
N SER A 441 3.72 -19.99 -15.52
CA SER A 441 4.50 -21.22 -15.53
C SER A 441 5.27 -21.38 -14.22
N VAL A 442 5.38 -22.61 -13.75
CA VAL A 442 5.98 -22.96 -12.46
C VAL A 442 7.13 -23.92 -12.66
N ARG A 443 8.23 -23.68 -11.94
CA ARG A 443 9.35 -24.60 -11.80
C ARG A 443 9.55 -24.91 -10.32
N TYR A 444 9.23 -26.14 -9.92
CA TYR A 444 9.25 -26.57 -8.52
C TYR A 444 10.56 -27.30 -8.15
N LEU A 445 10.74 -27.65 -6.89
CA LEU A 445 11.94 -28.37 -6.44
C LEU A 445 11.89 -29.85 -6.88
N GLY A 446 12.94 -30.32 -7.55
CA GLY A 446 13.03 -31.71 -8.03
C GLY A 446 12.74 -31.89 -9.53
N ASP A 447 12.31 -30.83 -10.22
CA ASP A 447 12.24 -30.78 -11.68
C ASP A 447 12.64 -29.39 -12.17
N ASP A 448 13.65 -29.32 -13.04
CA ASP A 448 14.15 -28.07 -13.61
C ASP A 448 13.38 -27.61 -14.87
N ALA A 449 12.38 -28.37 -15.32
CA ALA A 449 11.49 -27.96 -16.39
C ALA A 449 10.44 -26.93 -15.94
N TRP A 450 10.02 -26.07 -16.87
CA TRP A 450 8.88 -25.18 -16.68
C TRP A 450 7.58 -25.90 -17.01
N HIS A 451 6.63 -25.84 -16.09
CA HIS A 451 5.31 -26.43 -16.22
C HIS A 451 4.25 -25.34 -16.36
N LYS A 452 3.42 -25.41 -17.39
CA LYS A 452 2.26 -24.51 -17.49
C LYS A 452 1.33 -24.73 -16.30
N CYS A 453 0.90 -23.64 -15.67
CA CYS A 453 0.09 -23.66 -14.47
C CYS A 453 -1.14 -22.73 -14.62
N PRO A 454 -2.10 -23.06 -15.50
CA PRO A 454 -3.29 -22.24 -15.69
C PRO A 454 -4.13 -22.14 -14.40
N GLU A 455 -4.76 -20.98 -14.17
CA GLU A 455 -5.58 -20.73 -12.98
C GLU A 455 -6.65 -21.82 -12.77
N GLY A 456 -6.79 -22.28 -11.52
CA GLY A 456 -7.74 -23.33 -11.13
C GLY A 456 -7.28 -24.76 -11.47
N SER A 457 -6.16 -24.92 -12.17
CA SER A 457 -5.52 -26.22 -12.39
C SER A 457 -4.53 -26.58 -11.27
N SER A 458 -3.82 -27.69 -11.44
CA SER A 458 -2.81 -28.15 -10.48
C SER A 458 -1.72 -28.96 -11.18
N ILE A 459 -0.52 -28.93 -10.63
CA ILE A 459 0.61 -29.75 -11.04
C ILE A 459 0.73 -30.92 -10.04
N THR A 460 0.88 -32.14 -10.53
CA THR A 460 1.25 -33.29 -9.70
C THR A 460 2.76 -33.46 -9.79
N PRO A 461 3.54 -32.98 -8.81
CA PRO A 461 4.98 -33.01 -8.91
C PRO A 461 5.51 -34.43 -8.78
N THR A 462 6.62 -34.70 -9.48
CA THR A 462 7.32 -36.00 -9.48
C THR A 462 8.68 -35.90 -8.80
N GLY A 463 9.38 -37.02 -8.67
CA GLY A 463 10.74 -37.07 -8.16
C GLY A 463 10.79 -36.99 -6.63
N LEU A 464 11.08 -35.79 -6.10
CA LEU A 464 11.16 -35.56 -4.65
C LEU A 464 9.83 -35.81 -3.93
N PHE A 465 8.72 -35.45 -4.60
CA PHE A 465 7.39 -35.60 -4.05
C PHE A 465 6.83 -36.99 -4.31
N THR A 466 6.22 -37.58 -3.27
CA THR A 466 5.62 -38.92 -3.28
C THR A 466 4.09 -38.86 -3.44
N GLY A 467 3.49 -37.69 -3.29
CA GLY A 467 2.05 -37.50 -3.47
C GLY A 467 1.60 -36.04 -3.35
N GLY A 468 0.30 -35.84 -3.63
CA GLY A 468 -0.35 -34.53 -3.59
C GLY A 468 -0.11 -33.68 -4.82
N ARG A 469 -0.50 -32.41 -4.74
CA ARG A 469 -0.51 -31.47 -5.87
C ARG A 469 -0.09 -30.07 -5.44
N ILE A 470 0.52 -29.34 -6.37
CA ILE A 470 0.73 -27.89 -6.28
C ILE A 470 -0.41 -27.22 -7.01
N LEU A 471 -1.16 -26.36 -6.33
CA LEU A 471 -2.30 -25.64 -6.91
C LEU A 471 -1.82 -24.41 -7.68
N CYS A 472 -2.34 -24.22 -8.88
CA CYS A 472 -1.96 -23.10 -9.72
C CYS A 472 -2.60 -21.80 -9.23
N PRO A 473 -1.81 -20.74 -9.01
CA PRO A 473 -2.31 -19.47 -8.50
C PRO A 473 -3.07 -18.70 -9.58
N LYS A 474 -3.78 -17.65 -9.16
CA LYS A 474 -4.26 -16.63 -10.09
C LYS A 474 -3.07 -15.88 -10.67
N TYR A 475 -3.18 -15.41 -11.91
CA TYR A 475 -2.14 -14.59 -12.52
C TYR A 475 -1.80 -13.38 -11.66
N ASP A 476 -2.83 -12.64 -11.24
CA ASP A 476 -2.71 -11.42 -10.45
C ASP A 476 -2.05 -11.65 -9.08
N ASP A 477 -2.19 -12.84 -8.49
CA ASP A 477 -1.59 -13.14 -7.18
C ASP A 477 -0.05 -13.25 -7.23
N VAL A 478 0.54 -13.50 -8.40
CA VAL A 478 1.98 -13.78 -8.53
C VAL A 478 2.70 -12.94 -9.58
N CYS A 479 1.99 -12.38 -10.55
CA CYS A 479 2.58 -11.73 -11.72
C CYS A 479 2.59 -10.21 -11.70
N ILE A 480 1.74 -9.52 -10.92
CA ILE A 480 1.68 -8.04 -10.89
C ILE A 480 3.08 -7.43 -10.65
N VAL A 481 3.77 -7.90 -9.61
CA VAL A 481 5.09 -7.39 -9.24
C VAL A 481 6.17 -7.85 -10.23
N ILE A 482 6.06 -9.08 -10.75
CA ILE A 482 7.02 -9.60 -11.74
C ILE A 482 6.94 -8.80 -13.04
N ASP A 483 5.73 -8.52 -13.52
CA ASP A 483 5.49 -7.72 -14.72
C ASP A 483 5.92 -6.26 -14.54
N THR A 484 5.76 -5.72 -13.33
CA THR A 484 6.26 -4.39 -12.97
C THR A 484 7.79 -4.33 -13.08
N ILE A 485 8.49 -5.35 -12.56
CA ILE A 485 9.96 -5.45 -12.66
C ILE A 485 10.41 -5.62 -14.12
N ASN A 486 9.70 -6.41 -14.91
CA ASN A 486 10.05 -6.68 -16.31
C ASN A 486 9.63 -5.57 -17.29
N GLY A 487 8.85 -4.58 -16.84
CA GLY A 487 8.31 -3.52 -17.69
C GLY A 487 7.18 -3.97 -18.62
N THR A 488 6.52 -5.10 -18.33
CA THR A 488 5.44 -5.70 -19.13
C THR A 488 4.03 -5.36 -18.61
N GLY A 489 3.92 -4.68 -17.47
CA GLY A 489 2.68 -4.47 -16.71
C GLY A 489 1.60 -3.55 -17.28
N ASP A 490 1.53 -3.29 -18.59
CA ASP A 490 0.35 -2.62 -19.16
C ASP A 490 -0.82 -3.62 -19.26
N VAL A 491 -1.61 -3.72 -18.19
CA VAL A 491 -2.79 -4.61 -18.02
C VAL A 491 -3.98 -4.21 -18.91
N SER A 492 -3.74 -3.77 -20.14
CA SER A 492 -4.80 -3.47 -21.12
C SER A 492 -5.28 -4.72 -21.89
N SER A 493 -4.70 -5.91 -21.66
CA SER A 493 -5.03 -7.12 -22.44
C SER A 493 -6.20 -7.95 -21.89
N LEU A 494 -6.64 -7.76 -20.65
CA LEU A 494 -7.73 -8.59 -20.06
C LEU A 494 -9.15 -8.10 -20.34
N LEU A 495 -9.35 -6.94 -20.99
CA LEU A 495 -10.69 -6.46 -21.38
C LEU A 495 -11.27 -7.14 -22.65
N SER A 496 -10.59 -8.14 -23.22
CA SER A 496 -11.10 -8.84 -24.42
C SER A 496 -12.04 -10.03 -24.14
N ALA A 497 -12.35 -10.35 -22.87
CA ALA A 497 -13.23 -11.47 -22.55
C ALA A 497 -14.75 -11.18 -22.60
N PHE A 498 -15.17 -9.95 -22.93
CA PHE A 498 -16.58 -9.66 -23.18
C PHE A 498 -16.90 -9.84 -24.67
N SER A 499 -17.23 -11.08 -25.04
CA SER A 499 -17.87 -11.36 -26.32
C SER A 499 -19.13 -10.48 -26.46
N PRO A 500 -19.27 -9.67 -27.51
CA PRO A 500 -20.39 -8.76 -27.65
C PRO A 500 -21.66 -9.60 -27.83
N ILE A 501 -22.53 -9.56 -26.83
CA ILE A 501 -23.89 -10.10 -26.92
C ILE A 501 -24.56 -9.36 -28.09
N PRO A 502 -25.01 -10.07 -29.15
CA PRO A 502 -25.61 -9.43 -30.30
C PRO A 502 -26.93 -8.78 -29.86
N LEU A 503 -26.95 -7.45 -29.92
CA LEU A 503 -28.14 -6.62 -29.72
C LEU A 503 -29.21 -7.08 -30.72
N ILE A 504 -30.13 -7.94 -30.26
CA ILE A 504 -31.35 -8.25 -30.98
C ILE A 504 -32.17 -6.96 -30.97
N MET A 505 -32.20 -6.31 -32.12
CA MET A 505 -33.04 -5.15 -32.45
C MET A 505 -34.51 -5.49 -32.26
N LEU A 506 -35.01 -5.37 -31.03
CA LEU A 506 -36.44 -5.32 -30.72
C LEU A 506 -36.94 -3.92 -31.03
N VAL A 507 -37.27 -3.73 -32.31
CA VAL A 507 -38.03 -2.60 -32.83
C VAL A 507 -39.46 -2.72 -32.28
N LEU A 508 -39.70 -2.20 -31.08
CA LEU A 508 -41.04 -2.02 -30.53
C LEU A 508 -41.48 -0.58 -30.79
N ILE A 509 -42.15 -0.45 -31.94
CA ILE A 509 -42.99 0.67 -32.33
C ILE A 509 -44.03 0.89 -31.23
N PHE A 510 -43.91 1.97 -30.46
CA PHE A 510 -45.04 2.54 -29.75
C PHE A 510 -45.27 3.97 -30.23
N ILE A 511 -46.43 4.09 -30.86
CA ILE A 511 -46.96 5.20 -31.60
C ILE A 511 -47.35 6.33 -30.65
N SER A 512 -46.92 7.54 -31.04
CA SER A 512 -47.59 8.83 -30.89
C SER A 512 -48.90 8.82 -30.10
N MET A 513 -48.90 9.52 -28.96
CA MET A 513 -50.04 10.31 -28.53
C MET A 513 -49.52 11.68 -28.09
N CYS A 514 -50.17 12.70 -28.66
CA CYS A 514 -50.01 14.15 -28.53
C CYS A 514 -49.42 14.69 -27.23
#